data_AF-A0A8T4STT2-F1
#
_entry.id   AF-A0A8T4STT2-F1
#
_cell.length_a   1.000
_cell.length_b   1.000
_cell.length_c   1.000
_cell.angle_alpha   90.00
_cell.angle_beta   90.00
_cell.angle_gamma   90.00
#
_symmetry.space_group_name_H-M   'P 1'
#
loop_
_entity.id
_entity.type
_entity.pdbx_description
1 polymer ?
#
loop_
_entity_poly.entity_id
_entity_poly.type
_entity_poly.pdbx_seq_one_letter_code
_entity_poly.pdbx_strand_id
1 'polypeptide(L)'
;FVLMSITVFIAFRSLYPSMAVISSVILDIAFPFAMVSLLGINLTAGGIIAFLLVIAYSVDTDILLTNSLLNKKHLPHFERLTSSMKTGLTMTFTTLFAVIPAYFVSSSEVLQQMFLIIAFALIADIISTYLFNAPLLWAYIKRKNIS
;
A
#
# COMPACT_ATOMS: atom_id res chain seq x y z
N PHE A 1 13.73 -2.40 2.76
CA PHE A 1 13.11 -3.75 2.83
C PHE A 1 13.38 -4.45 4.16
N VAL A 2 14.63 -4.79 4.52
CA VAL A 2 14.94 -5.52 5.77
C VAL A 2 14.36 -4.86 7.03
N LEU A 3 14.60 -3.55 7.21
CA LEU A 3 14.07 -2.79 8.35
C LEU A 3 12.53 -2.82 8.40
N MET A 4 11.87 -2.67 7.26
CA MET A 4 10.40 -2.74 7.16
C MET A 4 9.89 -4.13 7.58
N SER A 5 10.49 -5.21 7.06
CA SER A 5 10.10 -6.57 7.42
C SER A 5 10.23 -6.83 8.93
N ILE A 6 11.30 -6.31 9.55
CA ILE A 6 11.51 -6.37 11.00
C ILE A 6 10.41 -5.58 11.74
N THR A 7 10.14 -4.35 11.34
CA THR A 7 9.10 -3.51 11.96
C THR A 7 7.72 -4.14 11.89
N VAL A 8 7.34 -4.67 10.72
CA VAL A 8 6.05 -5.37 10.52
C VAL A 8 5.97 -6.61 11.39
N PHE A 9 7.04 -7.40 11.46
CA PHE A 9 7.10 -8.59 12.31
C PHE A 9 6.93 -8.26 13.79
N ILE A 10 7.61 -7.20 14.27
CA ILE A 10 7.49 -6.71 15.65
C ILE A 10 6.07 -6.21 15.94
N ALA A 11 5.45 -5.50 15.00
CA ALA A 11 4.12 -4.92 15.17
C ALA A 11 3.02 -5.99 15.35
N PHE A 12 3.07 -7.08 14.60
CA PHE A 12 2.02 -8.10 14.62
C PHE A 12 2.35 -9.36 15.42
N ARG A 13 3.63 -9.57 15.76
CA ARG A 13 4.12 -10.75 16.49
C ARG A 13 3.60 -12.09 15.94
N SER A 14 3.32 -12.13 14.65
CA SER A 14 2.78 -13.30 13.95
C SER A 14 3.33 -13.35 12.52
N LEU A 15 3.79 -14.52 12.10
CA LEU A 15 4.41 -14.72 10.79
C LEU A 15 3.41 -14.54 9.64
N TYR A 16 2.18 -15.02 9.80
CA TYR A 16 1.20 -15.04 8.71
C TYR A 16 0.75 -13.63 8.26
N PRO A 17 0.32 -12.72 9.16
CA PRO A 17 0.02 -11.33 8.78
C PRO A 17 1.25 -10.60 8.24
N SER A 18 2.43 -10.85 8.80
CA SER A 18 3.67 -10.20 8.35
C SER A 18 4.04 -10.59 6.92
N MET A 19 3.89 -11.86 6.55
CA MET A 19 4.13 -12.33 5.18
C MET A 19 3.12 -11.77 4.19
N ALA A 20 1.85 -11.62 4.60
CA ALA A 20 0.81 -11.04 3.76
C ALA A 20 1.15 -9.58 3.39
N VAL A 21 1.50 -8.75 4.38
CA VAL A 21 1.97 -7.36 4.19
C VAL A 21 3.21 -7.29 3.31
N ILE A 22 4.23 -8.12 3.57
CA ILE A 22 5.46 -8.10 2.76
C ILE A 22 5.16 -8.46 1.29
N SER A 23 4.23 -9.39 1.06
CA SER A 23 3.86 -9.81 -0.30
C SER A 23 3.12 -8.70 -1.05
N SER A 24 2.24 -7.94 -0.38
CA SER A 24 1.58 -6.76 -0.97
C SER A 24 2.59 -5.72 -1.44
N VAL A 25 3.56 -5.37 -0.59
CA VAL A 25 4.59 -4.37 -0.91
C VAL A 25 5.40 -4.75 -2.15
N ILE A 26 5.62 -6.05 -2.39
CA ILE A 26 6.29 -6.51 -3.62
C ILE A 26 5.44 -6.20 -4.84
N LEU A 27 4.12 -6.45 -4.78
CA LEU A 27 3.18 -6.14 -5.87
C LEU A 27 3.11 -4.63 -6.13
N ASP A 28 3.15 -3.82 -5.07
CA ASP A 28 3.02 -2.36 -5.14
C ASP A 28 4.20 -1.68 -5.82
N ILE A 29 5.38 -2.29 -5.78
CA ILE A 29 6.56 -1.81 -6.51
C ILE A 29 6.58 -2.41 -7.92
N ALA A 30 6.21 -3.68 -8.06
CA ALA A 30 6.29 -4.40 -9.33
C ALA A 30 5.40 -3.77 -10.39
N PHE A 31 4.17 -3.38 -10.04
CA PHE A 31 3.22 -2.83 -11.01
C PHE A 31 3.65 -1.46 -11.56
N PRO A 32 4.00 -0.44 -10.74
CA PRO A 32 4.47 0.85 -11.25
C PRO A 32 5.81 0.72 -11.99
N PHE A 33 6.69 -0.18 -11.54
CA PHE A 33 7.94 -0.46 -12.25
C PHE A 33 7.67 -0.99 -13.67
N ALA A 34 6.73 -1.94 -13.80
CA ALA A 34 6.30 -2.44 -15.10
C ALA A 34 5.67 -1.33 -15.97
N MET A 35 4.84 -0.47 -15.40
CA MET A 35 4.22 0.65 -16.14
C MET A 35 5.25 1.66 -16.64
N VAL A 36 6.20 2.06 -15.81
CA VAL A 36 7.29 2.98 -16.20
C VAL A 36 8.13 2.37 -17.33
N SER A 37 8.46 1.08 -17.23
CA SER A 37 9.20 0.37 -18.26
C SER A 37 8.42 0.25 -19.57
N LEU A 38 7.10 -0.01 -19.51
CA LEU A 38 6.22 -0.10 -20.68
C LEU A 38 6.07 1.25 -21.39
N LEU A 39 6.06 2.34 -20.63
CA LEU A 39 6.00 3.70 -21.16
C LEU A 39 7.35 4.20 -21.70
N GLY A 40 8.42 3.41 -21.59
CA GLY A 40 9.76 3.78 -22.07
C GLY A 40 10.40 4.93 -21.28
N ILE A 41 9.97 5.17 -20.04
CA ILE A 41 10.45 6.26 -19.22
C ILE A 41 11.77 5.86 -18.54
N ASN A 42 12.84 6.60 -18.80
CA ASN A 42 14.12 6.38 -18.14
C ASN A 42 14.05 6.75 -16.65
N LEU A 43 14.44 5.83 -15.78
CA LEU A 43 14.46 6.05 -14.34
C LEU A 43 15.48 7.12 -13.96
N THR A 44 14.99 8.27 -13.48
CA THR A 44 15.84 9.31 -12.87
C THR A 44 15.99 9.08 -11.36
N ALA A 45 16.88 9.84 -10.72
CA ALA A 45 16.99 9.85 -9.26
C ALA A 45 15.66 10.18 -8.56
N GLY A 46 14.85 11.08 -9.15
CA GLY A 46 13.52 11.40 -8.62
C GLY A 46 12.57 10.20 -8.69
N GLY A 47 12.62 9.42 -9.77
CA GLY A 47 11.84 8.19 -9.89
C GLY A 47 12.17 7.16 -8.80
N ILE A 48 13.46 6.99 -8.48
CA ILE A 48 13.89 6.09 -7.38
C ILE A 48 13.34 6.58 -6.04
N ILE A 49 13.37 7.90 -5.79
CA ILE A 49 12.80 8.48 -4.57
C ILE A 49 11.28 8.26 -4.50
N ALA A 50 10.57 8.37 -5.62
CA ALA A 50 9.14 8.07 -5.67
C ALA A 50 8.84 6.60 -5.32
N PHE A 51 9.63 5.65 -5.79
CA PHE A 51 9.50 4.24 -5.38
C PHE A 51 9.75 4.05 -3.88
N LEU A 52 10.74 4.73 -3.30
CA LEU A 52 10.98 4.67 -1.85
C LEU A 52 9.80 5.24 -1.04
N LEU A 53 9.19 6.33 -1.51
CA LEU A 53 8.01 6.93 -0.90
C LEU A 53 6.81 5.97 -0.94
N VAL A 54 6.60 5.32 -2.08
CA VAL A 54 5.51 4.35 -2.27
C VAL A 54 5.61 3.18 -1.32
N ILE A 55 6.83 2.68 -1.06
CA ILE A 55 7.05 1.62 -0.06
C ILE A 55 6.55 2.07 1.31
N ALA A 56 6.90 3.29 1.74
CA ALA A 56 6.43 3.80 3.03
C ALA A 56 4.90 3.91 3.07
N TYR A 57 4.31 4.42 1.98
CA TYR A 57 2.86 4.59 1.87
C TYR A 57 2.08 3.27 1.94
N SER A 58 2.48 2.28 1.15
CA SER A 58 1.82 0.96 1.09
C SER A 58 1.96 0.20 2.42
N VAL A 59 3.10 0.35 3.10
CA VAL A 59 3.28 -0.22 4.44
C VAL A 59 2.32 0.38 5.46
N ASP A 60 2.08 1.70 5.38
CA ASP A 60 1.16 2.39 6.29
C ASP A 60 -0.29 1.92 6.09
N THR A 61 -0.75 1.74 4.85
CA THR A 61 -2.11 1.24 4.52
C THR A 61 -2.30 -0.21 4.95
N ASP A 62 -1.32 -1.07 4.66
CA ASP A 62 -1.32 -2.48 5.05
C ASP A 62 -1.28 -2.67 6.58
N ILE A 63 -0.48 -1.87 7.28
CA ILE A 63 -0.44 -1.88 8.74
C ILE A 63 -1.77 -1.39 9.31
N LEU A 64 -2.36 -0.32 8.75
CA LEU A 64 -3.64 0.20 9.17
C LEU A 64 -4.76 -0.85 9.03
N LEU A 65 -4.77 -1.58 7.91
CA LEU A 65 -5.68 -2.69 7.65
C LEU A 65 -5.49 -3.82 8.67
N THR A 66 -4.26 -4.30 8.79
CA THR A 66 -3.92 -5.43 9.66
C THR A 66 -4.19 -5.09 11.13
N ASN A 67 -3.82 -3.89 11.58
CA ASN A 67 -4.07 -3.42 12.93
C ASN A 67 -5.57 -3.28 13.21
N SER A 68 -6.34 -2.74 12.27
CA SER A 68 -7.79 -2.63 12.40
C SER A 68 -8.44 -4.02 12.48
N LEU A 69 -7.96 -5.00 11.71
CA LEU A 69 -8.49 -6.35 11.69
C LEU A 69 -8.02 -7.27 12.84
N LEU A 70 -6.85 -7.05 13.42
CA LEU A 70 -6.32 -7.88 14.51
C LEU A 70 -6.51 -7.26 15.91
N ASN A 71 -6.34 -5.94 16.06
CA ASN A 71 -6.25 -5.31 17.38
C ASN A 71 -7.52 -4.56 17.82
N LYS A 72 -8.37 -4.08 16.90
CA LYS A 72 -9.65 -3.42 17.23
C LYS A 72 -10.81 -4.40 17.52
N LYS A 73 -10.77 -5.13 18.64
CA LYS A 73 -11.76 -6.19 18.99
C LYS A 73 -13.19 -5.73 19.36
N HIS A 74 -13.46 -4.42 19.34
CA HIS A 74 -14.71 -3.85 19.82
C HIS A 74 -15.83 -3.81 18.77
N LEU A 75 -15.54 -4.16 17.51
CA LEU A 75 -16.48 -4.13 16.39
C LEU A 75 -16.57 -5.49 15.69
N PRO A 76 -17.70 -5.82 15.06
CA PRO A 76 -17.80 -6.98 14.16
C PRO A 76 -16.71 -6.95 13.08
N HIS A 77 -16.20 -8.12 12.67
CA HIS A 77 -15.11 -8.20 11.70
C HIS A 77 -15.36 -7.41 10.41
N PHE A 78 -16.60 -7.45 9.89
CA PHE A 78 -16.96 -6.74 8.67
C PHE A 78 -16.95 -5.21 8.85
N GLU A 79 -17.38 -4.71 10.01
CA GLU A 79 -17.32 -3.27 10.32
C GLU A 79 -15.87 -2.79 10.48
N ARG A 80 -15.00 -3.62 11.08
CA ARG A 80 -13.56 -3.33 11.17
C ARG A 80 -12.91 -3.23 9.79
N LEU A 81 -13.27 -4.16 8.90
CA LEU A 81 -12.78 -4.17 7.52
C LEU A 81 -13.25 -2.91 6.78
N THR A 82 -14.55 -2.65 6.75
CA THR A 82 -15.13 -1.52 6.00
C THR A 82 -14.69 -0.16 6.54
N SER A 83 -14.57 -0.01 7.87
CA SER A 83 -14.02 1.20 8.49
C SER A 83 -12.56 1.43 8.07
N SER A 84 -11.75 0.37 8.12
CA SER A 84 -10.35 0.43 7.70
C SER A 84 -10.20 0.76 6.23
N MET A 85 -11.01 0.12 5.37
CA MET A 85 -11.05 0.40 3.93
C MET A 85 -11.42 1.85 3.66
N LYS A 86 -12.42 2.40 4.38
CA LYS A 86 -12.82 3.79 4.22
C LYS A 86 -11.67 4.73 4.52
N THR A 87 -10.94 4.52 5.62
CA THR A 87 -9.79 5.36 5.97
C THR A 87 -8.68 5.24 4.94
N GLY A 88 -8.27 4.01 4.59
CA GLY A 88 -7.20 3.78 3.62
C GLY A 88 -7.54 4.35 2.24
N LEU A 89 -8.73 4.07 1.70
CA LEU A 89 -9.19 4.64 0.43
C LEU A 89 -9.25 6.17 0.47
N THR A 90 -9.69 6.76 1.58
CA THR A 90 -9.70 8.23 1.71
C THR A 90 -8.29 8.78 1.60
N MET A 91 -7.30 8.19 2.28
CA MET A 91 -5.90 8.57 2.13
C MET A 91 -5.44 8.43 0.67
N THR A 92 -5.72 7.31 0.02
CA THR A 92 -5.28 7.06 -1.36
C THR A 92 -5.87 8.05 -2.34
N PHE A 93 -7.19 8.30 -2.24
CA PHE A 93 -7.86 9.27 -3.10
C PHE A 93 -7.34 10.68 -2.85
N THR A 94 -7.13 11.10 -1.61
CA THR A 94 -6.57 12.45 -1.34
C THR A 94 -5.21 12.63 -2.00
N THR A 95 -4.34 11.61 -1.95
CA THR A 95 -3.03 11.67 -2.62
C THR A 95 -3.19 11.65 -4.14
N LEU A 96 -4.07 10.82 -4.71
CA LEU A 96 -4.35 10.80 -6.15
C LEU A 96 -4.85 12.16 -6.66
N PHE A 97 -5.76 12.80 -5.92
CA PHE A 97 -6.26 14.14 -6.22
C PHE A 97 -5.19 15.23 -6.08
N ALA A 98 -4.12 14.99 -5.33
CA ALA A 98 -2.97 15.89 -5.27
C ALA A 98 -2.00 15.65 -6.43
N VAL A 99 -1.61 14.40 -6.71
CA VAL A 99 -0.53 14.09 -7.66
C VAL A 99 -0.98 14.16 -9.12
N ILE A 100 -2.24 13.82 -9.44
CA ILE A 100 -2.72 13.85 -10.83
C ILE A 100 -2.71 15.28 -11.39
N PRO A 101 -3.29 16.31 -10.73
CA PRO A 101 -3.16 17.69 -11.22
C PRO A 101 -1.71 18.18 -11.20
N ALA A 102 -0.93 17.82 -10.18
CA ALA A 102 0.46 18.22 -10.07
C ALA A 102 1.33 17.71 -11.24
N TYR A 103 1.01 16.53 -11.79
CA TYR A 103 1.61 16.03 -13.02
C TYR A 103 1.42 16.99 -14.20
N PHE A 104 0.18 17.44 -14.44
CA PHE A 104 -0.13 18.32 -15.58
C PHE A 104 0.39 19.75 -15.41
N VAL A 105 0.50 20.24 -14.18
CA VAL A 105 0.99 21.59 -13.87
C VAL A 105 2.51 21.65 -13.85
N SER A 106 3.19 20.55 -13.54
CA SER A 106 4.64 20.51 -13.45
C SER A 106 5.31 20.65 -14.82
N SER A 107 6.30 21.55 -14.91
CA SER A 107 7.18 21.69 -16.08
C SER A 107 8.46 20.85 -15.97
N SER A 108 8.76 20.26 -14.81
CA SER A 108 9.94 19.43 -14.60
C SER A 108 9.63 17.97 -14.91
N GLU A 109 10.40 17.38 -15.83
CA GLU A 109 10.31 15.96 -16.18
C GLU A 109 10.51 15.03 -14.97
N VAL A 110 11.39 15.42 -14.05
CA VAL A 110 11.65 14.66 -12.81
C VAL A 110 10.41 14.61 -11.92
N LEU A 111 9.74 15.75 -11.72
CA LEU A 111 8.52 15.82 -10.92
C LEU A 111 7.36 15.10 -11.61
N GLN A 112 7.21 15.25 -12.93
CA GLN A 112 6.21 14.51 -13.70
C GLN A 112 6.42 13.00 -13.55
N GLN A 113 7.65 12.52 -13.67
CA GLN A 113 7.97 11.11 -13.44
C GLN A 113 7.60 10.66 -12.03
N MET A 114 7.90 11.46 -11.00
CA MET A 114 7.54 11.13 -9.61
C MET A 114 6.02 11.01 -9.43
N PHE A 115 5.25 11.99 -9.89
CA PHE A 115 3.79 11.98 -9.76
C PHE A 115 3.16 10.81 -10.50
N LEU A 116 3.68 10.47 -11.68
CA LEU A 116 3.20 9.33 -12.47
C LEU A 116 3.50 7.99 -11.79
N ILE A 117 4.70 7.83 -11.22
CA ILE A 117 5.04 6.63 -10.42
C ILE A 117 4.13 6.51 -9.21
N ILE A 118 3.93 7.61 -8.46
CA ILE A 118 3.05 7.62 -7.28
C ILE A 118 1.62 7.28 -7.68
N ALA A 119 1.10 7.84 -8.79
CA ALA A 119 -0.24 7.54 -9.24
C ALA A 119 -0.45 6.06 -9.55
N PHE A 120 0.46 5.44 -10.31
CA PHE A 120 0.39 4.00 -10.59
C PHE A 120 0.54 3.14 -9.34
N ALA A 121 1.41 3.56 -8.42
CA ALA A 121 1.62 2.88 -7.16
C ALA A 121 0.39 2.88 -6.27
N LEU A 122 -0.30 4.01 -6.15
CA LEU A 122 -1.52 4.11 -5.36
C LEU A 122 -2.66 3.24 -5.93
N ILE A 123 -2.70 3.09 -7.25
CA ILE A 123 -3.65 2.17 -7.89
C ILE A 123 -3.29 0.72 -7.57
N ALA A 124 -2.00 0.37 -7.64
CA ALA A 124 -1.52 -0.95 -7.27
C ALA A 124 -1.79 -1.28 -5.80
N ASP A 125 -1.55 -0.31 -4.90
CA ASP A 125 -1.77 -0.41 -3.45
C ASP A 125 -3.22 -0.74 -3.10
N ILE A 126 -4.20 -0.13 -3.78
CA ILE A 126 -5.62 -0.49 -3.59
C ILE A 126 -5.85 -1.97 -3.93
N ILE A 127 -5.25 -2.45 -5.02
CA ILE A 127 -5.43 -3.82 -5.49
C ILE A 127 -4.73 -4.79 -4.53
N SER A 128 -3.46 -4.57 -4.21
CA SER A 128 -2.70 -5.45 -3.31
C SER A 128 -3.30 -5.45 -1.90
N THR A 129 -3.61 -4.30 -1.33
CA THR A 129 -4.11 -4.19 0.05
C THR A 129 -5.51 -4.81 0.17
N TYR A 130 -6.44 -4.48 -0.72
CA TYR A 130 -7.83 -4.89 -0.54
C TYR A 130 -8.24 -6.14 -1.31
N LEU A 131 -7.66 -6.43 -2.47
CA LEU A 131 -7.96 -7.66 -3.21
C LEU A 131 -7.04 -8.81 -2.80
N PHE A 132 -5.84 -8.54 -2.27
CA PHE A 132 -4.90 -9.59 -1.87
C PHE A 132 -4.71 -9.70 -0.35
N ASN A 133 -4.29 -8.64 0.36
CA ASN A 133 -4.01 -8.70 1.79
C ASN A 133 -5.28 -8.89 2.64
N ALA A 134 -6.35 -8.12 2.38
CA ALA A 134 -7.57 -8.17 3.17
C ALA A 134 -8.23 -9.57 3.20
N PRO A 135 -8.40 -10.29 2.07
CA PRO A 135 -8.94 -11.65 2.10
C PRO A 135 -8.03 -12.65 2.84
N LEU A 136 -6.71 -12.52 2.69
CA LEU A 136 -5.72 -13.35 3.41
C LEU A 136 -5.85 -13.17 4.93
N LEU A 137 -5.94 -11.93 5.39
CA LEU A 137 -6.12 -11.59 6.80
C LEU A 137 -7.48 -12.04 7.32
N TRP A 138 -8.55 -11.85 6.54
CA TRP A 138 -9.89 -12.32 6.88
C TRP A 138 -9.94 -13.84 7.09
N ALA A 139 -9.34 -14.60 6.17
CA ALA A 139 -9.25 -16.05 6.28
C ALA A 139 -8.46 -16.49 7.52
N TYR A 140 -7.37 -15.77 7.85
CA TYR A 140 -6.58 -16.02 9.05
C TYR A 140 -7.37 -15.79 10.35
N ILE A 141 -8.11 -14.69 10.44
CA ILE A 141 -8.95 -14.34 11.60
C ILE A 141 -10.04 -15.39 11.81
N LYS A 142 -10.73 -15.77 10.74
CA LYS A 142 -11.79 -16.80 10.78
C LYS A 142 -11.24 -18.16 11.24
N ARG A 143 -10.04 -18.55 10.81
CA ARG A 143 -9.40 -19.82 11.22
C ARG A 143 -8.97 -19.84 12.68
N LYS A 144 -8.53 -18.70 13.23
CA LYS A 144 -8.09 -18.60 14.63
C LYS A 144 -9.18 -18.21 15.63
N ASN A 145 -10.45 -18.05 15.20
CA ASN A 145 -11.55 -17.55 16.05
C ASN A 145 -11.14 -16.30 16.85
N ILE A 146 -10.41 -15.39 16.23
CA ILE A 146 -9.99 -14.14 16.88
C ILE A 146 -11.21 -13.23 16.86
N SER A 147 -11.99 -13.17 17.94
CA SER A 147 -13.09 -12.20 18.15
C SER A 147 -12.55 -10.78 18.30
#